data_AF-A0A1P8AVJ5-F1
#
_entry.id   AF-A0A1P8AVJ5-F1
#
_cell.length_a   1.000
_cell.length_b   1.000
_cell.length_c   1.000
_cell.angle_alpha   90.00
_cell.angle_beta   90.00
_cell.angle_gamma   90.00
#
_symmetry.space_group_name_H-M   'P 1'
#
loop_
_entity.id
_entity.type
_entity.pdbx_description
1 polymer ?
#
loop_
_entity_poly.entity_id
_entity_poly.type
_entity_poly.pdbx_seq_one_letter_code
_entity_poly.pdbx_strand_id
1 'polypeptide(L)'
;MVDTNLDAFRFSISWSRLIPNRRGPVNQKGLQFYKNLIQELVNHGIEPYVTLHHFDHPQYLEDEYEGWLNHMIVEDFTAYADVCFREFGNHVKFWTTINEGNIFSIGGYNDGDSPPGRCSIPGQNCLLGNSSTEPYIVGHNLLLAHASVSRLYKQNYKDKQGGSIGFSILTIGFSPSTSSKDDAIATQRANDFFNGWMLGPLIYGDYPDTMKRIVGSRMPVFSEEESEQVKGSSDYIGINHYLAASITNSKLKPSISGNPDFYSDMNVILSFFANFSSSEYDVAPWAIEAVL
;
A
#
# COMPACT_ATOMS: atom_id res chain seq x y z
N MET A 1 26.50 -1.05 -0.80
CA MET A 1 25.85 -1.51 0.44
C MET A 1 26.90 -1.89 1.48
N VAL A 2 27.85 -2.76 1.14
CA VAL A 2 28.99 -3.09 2.00
C VAL A 2 29.80 -1.85 2.36
N ASP A 3 30.21 -1.06 1.37
CA ASP A 3 31.03 0.16 1.59
C ASP A 3 30.33 1.23 2.46
N THR A 4 29.00 1.18 2.53
CA THR A 4 28.17 2.09 3.34
C THR A 4 27.80 1.49 4.71
N ASN A 5 28.30 0.28 5.03
CA ASN A 5 28.07 -0.43 6.30
C ASN A 5 26.59 -0.56 6.68
N LEU A 6 25.74 -0.92 5.70
CA LEU A 6 24.31 -1.15 5.93
C LEU A 6 24.07 -2.58 6.45
N ASP A 7 23.26 -2.72 7.48
CA ASP A 7 22.88 -4.03 8.06
C ASP A 7 21.86 -4.78 7.20
N ALA A 8 21.04 -4.05 6.46
CA ALA A 8 19.93 -4.59 5.69
C ALA A 8 19.80 -3.91 4.32
N PHE A 9 19.22 -4.63 3.37
CA PHE A 9 18.84 -4.08 2.08
C PHE A 9 17.41 -4.45 1.71
N ARG A 10 16.59 -3.41 1.54
CA ARG A 10 15.20 -3.55 1.09
C ARG A 10 15.12 -3.50 -0.43
N PHE A 11 14.53 -4.51 -1.04
CA PHE A 11 14.24 -4.56 -2.48
C PHE A 11 12.91 -5.26 -2.76
N SER A 12 12.41 -5.17 -3.99
CA SER A 12 11.20 -5.90 -4.42
C SER A 12 11.50 -7.03 -5.39
N ILE A 13 10.65 -8.05 -5.36
CA ILE A 13 10.61 -9.10 -6.38
C ILE A 13 9.56 -8.69 -7.41
N SER A 14 9.95 -8.70 -8.68
CA SER A 14 9.05 -8.36 -9.77
C SER A 14 8.16 -9.55 -10.09
N TRP A 15 6.85 -9.39 -9.84
CA TRP A 15 5.87 -10.44 -10.06
C TRP A 15 5.90 -10.92 -11.52
N SER A 16 5.78 -9.99 -12.47
CA SER A 16 5.82 -10.31 -13.90
C SER A 16 7.14 -10.93 -14.38
N ARG A 17 8.26 -10.64 -13.70
CA ARG A 17 9.55 -11.29 -14.00
C ARG A 17 9.59 -12.73 -13.52
N LEU A 18 9.07 -13.00 -12.32
CA LEU A 18 9.13 -14.33 -11.70
C LEU A 18 8.08 -15.26 -12.31
N ILE A 19 6.87 -14.75 -12.55
CA ILE A 19 5.74 -15.48 -13.10
C ILE A 19 5.17 -14.68 -14.28
N PRO A 20 5.71 -14.86 -15.49
CA PRO A 20 5.34 -14.03 -16.65
C PRO A 20 3.98 -14.40 -17.27
N ASN A 21 3.48 -15.62 -17.04
CA ASN A 21 2.33 -16.18 -17.75
C ASN A 21 1.32 -16.79 -16.77
N ARG A 22 0.45 -15.98 -16.14
CA ARG A 22 -0.60 -16.46 -15.21
C ARG A 22 -0.06 -17.37 -14.12
N ARG A 23 -0.72 -18.49 -13.81
CA ARG A 23 -0.21 -19.56 -12.93
C ARG A 23 0.73 -20.53 -13.66
N GLY A 24 1.38 -20.06 -14.71
CA GLY A 24 2.35 -20.81 -15.49
C GLY A 24 3.66 -21.06 -14.74
N PRO A 25 4.62 -21.76 -15.38
CA PRO A 25 5.87 -22.11 -14.73
C PRO A 25 6.68 -20.87 -14.35
N VAL A 26 7.40 -20.99 -13.24
CA VAL A 26 8.36 -19.97 -12.79
C VAL A 26 9.43 -19.74 -13.85
N ASN A 27 9.67 -18.48 -14.18
CA ASN A 27 10.76 -18.07 -15.06
C ASN A 27 12.11 -18.31 -14.37
N GLN A 28 12.81 -19.36 -14.79
CA GLN A 28 14.07 -19.79 -14.18
C GLN A 28 15.16 -18.71 -14.20
N LYS A 29 15.19 -17.84 -15.22
CA LYS A 29 16.16 -16.73 -15.26
C LYS A 29 15.83 -15.65 -14.22
N GLY A 30 14.55 -15.33 -14.05
CA GLY A 30 14.08 -14.41 -13.00
C GLY A 30 14.35 -14.96 -11.60
N LEU A 31 14.04 -16.24 -11.40
CA LEU A 31 14.35 -16.96 -10.16
C LEU A 31 15.84 -16.91 -9.82
N GLN A 32 16.71 -17.23 -10.80
CA GLN A 32 18.16 -17.25 -10.56
C GLN A 32 18.72 -15.85 -10.27
N PHE A 33 18.18 -14.81 -10.90
CA PHE A 33 18.56 -13.43 -10.58
C PHE A 33 18.34 -13.11 -9.09
N TYR A 34 17.13 -13.39 -8.57
CA TYR A 34 16.84 -13.11 -7.16
C TYR A 34 17.59 -14.04 -6.21
N LYS A 35 17.81 -15.31 -6.56
CA LYS A 35 18.67 -16.21 -5.78
C LYS A 35 20.10 -15.70 -5.68
N ASN A 36 20.67 -15.23 -6.79
CA ASN A 36 22.01 -14.65 -6.81
C ASN A 36 22.09 -13.38 -5.96
N LEU A 37 21.14 -12.45 -6.12
CA LEU A 37 21.10 -11.22 -5.34
C LEU A 37 21.02 -11.51 -3.83
N ILE A 38 20.09 -12.38 -3.43
CA ILE A 38 19.90 -12.75 -2.02
C ILE A 38 21.15 -13.44 -1.46
N GLN A 39 21.73 -14.38 -2.21
CA GLN A 39 22.94 -15.06 -1.77
C GLN A 39 24.10 -14.09 -1.62
N GLU A 40 24.24 -13.12 -2.53
CA GLU A 40 25.30 -12.12 -2.47
C GLU A 40 25.17 -11.20 -1.24
N LEU A 41 23.94 -10.78 -0.91
CA LEU A 41 23.64 -10.03 0.32
C LEU A 41 24.03 -10.84 1.57
N VAL A 42 23.57 -12.09 1.64
CA VAL A 42 23.84 -13.00 2.77
C VAL A 42 25.35 -13.26 2.93
N ASN A 43 26.08 -13.47 1.83
CA ASN A 43 27.54 -13.68 1.86
C ASN A 43 28.30 -12.49 2.47
N HIS A 44 27.71 -11.29 2.39
CA HIS A 44 28.27 -10.07 2.95
C HIS A 44 27.64 -9.66 4.28
N GLY A 45 26.83 -10.54 4.89
CA GLY A 45 26.18 -10.28 6.18
C GLY A 45 25.08 -9.22 6.13
N ILE A 46 24.54 -8.92 4.95
CA ILE A 46 23.44 -7.95 4.76
C ILE A 46 22.12 -8.70 4.74
N GLU A 47 21.19 -8.31 5.61
CA GLU A 47 19.88 -8.94 5.69
C GLU A 47 18.98 -8.53 4.49
N PRO A 48 18.42 -9.48 3.73
CA PRO A 48 17.50 -9.17 2.65
C PRO A 48 16.08 -8.90 3.19
N TYR A 49 15.59 -7.68 2.95
CA TYR A 49 14.21 -7.26 3.28
C TYR A 49 13.41 -7.22 1.98
N VAL A 50 12.50 -8.16 1.79
CA VAL A 50 11.83 -8.33 0.49
C VAL A 50 10.43 -7.74 0.50
N THR A 51 10.12 -6.96 -0.53
CA THR A 51 8.77 -6.50 -0.83
C THR A 51 8.16 -7.31 -1.98
N LEU A 52 6.96 -7.85 -1.80
CA LEU A 52 6.32 -8.73 -2.78
C LEU A 52 5.62 -7.94 -3.90
N HIS A 53 4.92 -6.86 -3.56
CA HIS A 53 4.27 -5.96 -4.52
C HIS A 53 4.75 -4.53 -4.34
N HIS A 54 5.27 -3.94 -5.42
CA HIS A 54 5.70 -2.55 -5.48
C HIS A 54 5.21 -1.92 -6.79
N PHE A 55 3.89 -1.95 -6.96
CA PHE A 55 3.14 -1.32 -8.06
C PHE A 55 3.41 -2.00 -9.42
N ASP A 56 3.74 -3.29 -9.38
CA ASP A 56 4.30 -4.04 -10.49
C ASP A 56 3.56 -5.36 -10.75
N HIS A 57 2.25 -5.37 -10.49
CA HIS A 57 1.42 -6.51 -10.87
C HIS A 57 1.47 -6.73 -12.39
N PRO A 58 1.43 -7.99 -12.87
CA PRO A 58 1.52 -8.27 -14.29
C PRO A 58 0.35 -7.70 -15.09
N GLN A 59 0.63 -7.12 -16.26
CA GLN A 59 -0.39 -6.56 -17.17
C GLN A 59 -1.49 -7.56 -17.53
N TYR A 60 -1.18 -8.86 -17.62
CA TYR A 60 -2.20 -9.85 -17.96
C TYR A 60 -3.32 -9.96 -16.91
N LEU A 61 -3.06 -9.60 -15.65
CA LEU A 61 -4.09 -9.53 -14.60
C LEU A 61 -4.99 -8.30 -14.78
N GLU A 62 -4.39 -7.19 -15.20
CA GLU A 62 -5.11 -5.99 -15.58
C GLU A 62 -6.02 -6.25 -16.79
N ASP A 63 -5.49 -6.90 -17.83
CA ASP A 63 -6.23 -7.19 -19.06
C ASP A 63 -7.36 -8.21 -18.84
N GLU A 64 -7.19 -9.15 -17.91
CA GLU A 64 -8.15 -10.24 -17.69
C GLU A 64 -9.33 -9.81 -16.82
N TYR A 65 -9.06 -9.09 -15.74
CA TYR A 65 -10.08 -8.78 -14.75
C TYR A 65 -9.89 -7.42 -14.07
N GLU A 66 -9.11 -6.50 -14.65
CA GLU A 66 -8.82 -5.17 -14.09
C GLU A 66 -8.02 -5.22 -12.78
N GLY A 67 -7.16 -6.23 -12.65
CA GLY A 67 -6.15 -6.30 -11.59
C GLY A 67 -6.75 -6.17 -10.19
N TRP A 68 -6.36 -5.13 -9.47
CA TRP A 68 -6.74 -4.92 -8.07
C TRP A 68 -8.20 -4.48 -7.87
N LEU A 69 -8.94 -4.17 -8.93
CA LEU A 69 -10.39 -3.92 -8.84
C LEU A 69 -11.20 -5.21 -8.62
N ASN A 70 -10.63 -6.36 -8.93
CA ASN A 70 -11.31 -7.64 -8.83
C ASN A 70 -10.75 -8.51 -7.70
N HIS A 71 -11.64 -9.12 -6.92
CA HIS A 71 -11.27 -9.97 -5.78
C HIS A 71 -10.41 -11.19 -6.17
N MET A 72 -10.45 -11.64 -7.43
CA MET A 72 -9.59 -12.72 -7.93
C MET A 72 -8.08 -12.47 -7.71
N ILE A 73 -7.66 -11.19 -7.65
CA ILE A 73 -6.27 -10.81 -7.40
C ILE A 73 -5.73 -11.37 -6.08
N VAL A 74 -6.59 -11.59 -5.08
CA VAL A 74 -6.22 -12.12 -3.76
C VAL A 74 -5.64 -13.52 -3.92
N GLU A 75 -6.26 -14.39 -4.70
CA GLU A 75 -5.79 -15.76 -4.91
C GLU A 75 -4.49 -15.79 -5.72
N ASP A 76 -4.41 -15.00 -6.79
CA ASP A 76 -3.23 -14.94 -7.65
C ASP A 76 -2.01 -14.34 -6.92
N PHE A 77 -2.22 -13.30 -6.09
CA PHE A 77 -1.17 -12.72 -5.27
C PHE A 77 -0.69 -13.71 -4.20
N THR A 78 -1.61 -14.46 -3.58
CA THR A 78 -1.25 -15.51 -2.62
C THR A 78 -0.46 -16.65 -3.27
N ALA A 79 -0.82 -17.07 -4.49
CA ALA A 79 -0.05 -18.07 -5.23
C ALA A 79 1.35 -17.58 -5.63
N TYR A 80 1.48 -16.30 -5.99
CA TYR A 80 2.78 -15.67 -6.23
C TYR A 80 3.64 -15.59 -4.96
N ALA A 81 3.04 -15.20 -3.83
CA ALA A 81 3.73 -15.16 -2.55
C ALA A 81 4.20 -16.56 -2.10
N ASP A 82 3.40 -17.60 -2.33
CA ASP A 82 3.79 -19.00 -2.06
C ASP A 82 5.09 -19.39 -2.77
N VAL A 83 5.22 -19.02 -4.05
CA VAL A 83 6.45 -19.25 -4.82
C VAL A 83 7.61 -18.50 -4.17
N CYS A 84 7.42 -17.24 -3.77
CA CYS A 84 8.46 -16.44 -3.14
C CYS A 84 8.92 -17.06 -1.81
N PHE A 85 7.99 -17.48 -0.95
CA PHE A 85 8.31 -18.09 0.34
C PHE A 85 9.04 -19.42 0.17
N ARG A 86 8.59 -20.28 -0.75
CA ARG A 86 9.23 -21.56 -1.03
C ARG A 86 10.66 -21.38 -1.57
N GLU A 87 10.87 -20.45 -2.49
CA GLU A 87 12.14 -20.31 -3.20
C GLU A 87 13.18 -19.48 -2.44
N PHE A 88 12.77 -18.53 -1.61
CA PHE A 88 13.67 -17.54 -1.01
C PHE A 88 13.63 -17.49 0.53
N GLY A 89 12.59 -18.02 1.17
CA GLY A 89 12.36 -17.86 2.62
C GLY A 89 13.38 -18.54 3.54
N ASN A 90 14.24 -19.40 3.00
CA ASN A 90 15.40 -19.92 3.75
C ASN A 90 16.36 -18.78 4.17
N HIS A 91 16.50 -17.76 3.32
CA HIS A 91 17.41 -16.63 3.56
C HIS A 91 16.67 -15.31 3.86
N VAL A 92 15.43 -15.16 3.40
CA VAL A 92 14.64 -13.95 3.63
C VAL A 92 13.81 -14.09 4.90
N LYS A 93 14.04 -13.19 5.86
CA LYS A 93 13.35 -13.16 7.15
C LYS A 93 12.37 -12.01 7.33
N PHE A 94 12.41 -10.99 6.46
CA PHE A 94 11.48 -9.87 6.50
C PHE A 94 10.74 -9.74 5.18
N TRP A 95 9.43 -9.95 5.24
CA TRP A 95 8.53 -9.93 4.10
C TRP A 95 7.54 -8.78 4.21
N THR A 96 7.67 -7.78 3.34
CA THR A 96 6.64 -6.75 3.14
C THR A 96 5.74 -7.21 2.01
N THR A 97 4.46 -7.43 2.27
CA THR A 97 3.51 -7.86 1.24
C THR A 97 3.27 -6.76 0.20
N ILE A 98 2.73 -5.63 0.63
CA ILE A 98 2.39 -4.48 -0.20
C ILE A 98 3.22 -3.27 0.25
N ASN A 99 3.90 -2.61 -0.68
CA ASN A 99 4.42 -1.26 -0.46
C ASN A 99 3.30 -0.22 -0.57
N GLU A 100 3.26 0.75 0.35
CA GLU A 100 2.42 1.95 0.27
C GLU A 100 1.01 1.72 -0.29
N GLY A 101 0.26 0.80 0.31
CA GLY A 101 -1.06 0.43 -0.22
C GLY A 101 -2.03 1.60 -0.38
N ASN A 102 -1.93 2.61 0.49
CA ASN A 102 -2.69 3.85 0.39
C ASN A 102 -2.30 4.67 -0.86
N ILE A 103 -1.00 4.88 -1.10
CA ILE A 103 -0.52 5.65 -2.25
C ILE A 103 -0.77 4.92 -3.56
N PHE A 104 -0.63 3.59 -3.60
CA PHE A 104 -1.00 2.80 -4.77
C PHE A 104 -2.46 3.02 -5.15
N SER A 105 -3.36 2.94 -4.17
CA SER A 105 -4.80 3.10 -4.39
C SER A 105 -5.17 4.51 -4.84
N ILE A 106 -4.56 5.55 -4.24
CA ILE A 106 -4.82 6.95 -4.59
C ILE A 106 -4.22 7.26 -5.98
N GLY A 107 -2.93 7.02 -6.18
CA GLY A 107 -2.27 7.36 -7.45
C GLY A 107 -2.83 6.60 -8.65
N GLY A 108 -3.15 5.31 -8.47
CA GLY A 108 -3.57 4.44 -9.58
C GLY A 108 -5.04 4.54 -9.95
N TYR A 109 -5.89 4.92 -8.99
CA TYR A 109 -7.36 4.83 -9.12
C TYR A 109 -8.13 6.08 -8.67
N ASN A 110 -7.46 7.09 -8.10
CA ASN A 110 -8.04 8.40 -7.81
C ASN A 110 -7.47 9.47 -8.72
N ASP A 111 -6.14 9.58 -8.79
CA ASP A 111 -5.41 10.65 -9.50
C ASP A 111 -5.06 10.26 -10.94
N GLY A 112 -4.87 8.97 -11.19
CA GLY A 112 -4.43 8.42 -12.47
C GLY A 112 -2.98 8.73 -12.84
N ASP A 113 -2.16 9.14 -11.87
CA ASP A 113 -0.75 9.51 -12.08
C ASP A 113 0.21 8.31 -11.97
N SER A 114 -0.26 7.17 -11.47
CA SER A 114 0.48 5.90 -11.47
C SER A 114 -0.32 4.81 -12.19
N PRO A 115 0.33 3.72 -12.67
CA PRO A 115 -0.40 2.61 -13.27
C PRO A 115 -1.48 2.04 -12.33
N PRO A 116 -2.67 1.67 -12.84
CA PRO A 116 -3.05 1.62 -14.26
C PRO A 116 -3.53 2.96 -14.86
N GLY A 117 -3.51 4.06 -14.11
CA GLY A 117 -3.83 5.40 -14.60
C GLY A 117 -5.33 5.65 -14.74
N ARG A 118 -6.12 5.24 -13.74
CA ARG A 118 -7.58 5.33 -13.72
C ARG A 118 -8.05 6.49 -12.85
N CYS A 119 -9.05 7.24 -13.34
CA CYS A 119 -9.72 8.30 -12.59
C CYS A 119 -11.05 8.72 -13.24
N SER A 120 -11.83 9.54 -12.54
CA SER A 120 -13.13 10.04 -13.02
C SER A 120 -13.02 11.05 -14.18
N ILE A 121 -13.97 10.95 -15.12
CA ILE A 121 -14.10 11.83 -16.29
C ILE A 121 -15.39 12.67 -16.17
N PRO A 122 -15.41 13.96 -16.57
CA PRO A 122 -14.28 14.80 -16.94
C PRO A 122 -13.48 15.32 -15.73
N GLY A 123 -12.18 15.60 -15.89
CA GLY A 123 -11.43 16.38 -14.89
C GLY A 123 -9.92 16.14 -14.82
N GLN A 124 -9.49 14.90 -15.06
CA GLN A 124 -8.08 14.48 -15.06
C GLN A 124 -7.77 13.75 -16.39
N ASN A 125 -6.48 13.47 -16.65
CA ASN A 125 -5.99 12.97 -17.96
C ASN A 125 -6.19 11.45 -18.20
N CYS A 126 -7.10 10.81 -17.46
CA CYS A 126 -7.36 9.38 -17.60
C CYS A 126 -8.33 9.07 -18.73
N LEU A 127 -8.22 7.84 -19.26
CA LEU A 127 -9.10 7.35 -20.33
C LEU A 127 -10.34 6.63 -19.80
N LEU A 128 -10.31 6.18 -18.54
CA LEU A 128 -11.38 5.48 -17.84
C LEU A 128 -11.14 5.52 -16.33
N GLY A 129 -12.16 5.09 -15.58
CA GLY A 129 -12.08 4.91 -14.13
C GLY A 129 -13.19 5.62 -13.36
N ASN A 130 -13.16 5.46 -12.04
CA ASN A 130 -14.09 6.11 -11.13
C ASN A 130 -13.43 6.38 -9.77
N SER A 131 -12.91 7.60 -9.60
CA SER A 131 -12.25 8.08 -8.38
C SER A 131 -13.18 8.06 -7.15
N SER A 132 -14.50 7.93 -7.34
CA SER A 132 -15.46 7.81 -6.24
C SER A 132 -15.48 6.45 -5.56
N THR A 133 -15.08 5.38 -6.26
CA THR A 133 -15.27 3.99 -5.81
C THR A 133 -14.00 3.15 -5.92
N GLU A 134 -13.26 3.30 -7.02
CA GLU A 134 -12.13 2.44 -7.36
C GLU A 134 -11.01 2.44 -6.30
N PRO A 135 -10.60 3.59 -5.71
CA PRO A 135 -9.59 3.59 -4.65
C PRO A 135 -9.98 2.73 -3.45
N TYR A 136 -11.27 2.75 -3.07
CA TYR A 136 -11.78 2.00 -1.92
C TYR A 136 -11.84 0.50 -2.19
N ILE A 137 -12.24 0.11 -3.41
CA ILE A 137 -12.25 -1.29 -3.85
C ILE A 137 -10.82 -1.85 -3.85
N VAL A 138 -9.87 -1.12 -4.44
CA VAL A 138 -8.46 -1.53 -4.51
C VAL A 138 -7.85 -1.63 -3.12
N GLY A 139 -8.05 -0.62 -2.27
CA GLY A 139 -7.57 -0.64 -0.89
C GLY A 139 -8.09 -1.85 -0.10
N HIS A 140 -9.35 -2.23 -0.32
CA HIS A 140 -9.94 -3.41 0.30
C HIS A 140 -9.29 -4.71 -0.18
N ASN A 141 -9.16 -4.90 -1.50
CA ASN A 141 -8.52 -6.09 -2.07
C ASN A 141 -7.04 -6.21 -1.66
N LEU A 142 -6.30 -5.09 -1.53
CA LEU A 142 -4.93 -5.09 -1.01
C LEU A 142 -4.85 -5.63 0.43
N LEU A 143 -5.78 -5.20 1.30
CA LEU A 143 -5.85 -5.66 2.69
C LEU A 143 -6.21 -7.15 2.79
N LEU A 144 -7.17 -7.61 1.98
CA LEU A 144 -7.53 -9.03 1.91
C LEU A 144 -6.39 -9.89 1.35
N ALA A 145 -5.70 -9.40 0.32
CA ALA A 145 -4.51 -10.06 -0.24
C ALA A 145 -3.38 -10.15 0.78
N HIS A 146 -3.12 -9.07 1.53
CA HIS A 146 -2.18 -9.08 2.65
C HIS A 146 -2.55 -10.15 3.70
N ALA A 147 -3.81 -10.17 4.14
CA ALA A 147 -4.29 -11.13 5.13
C ALA A 147 -4.14 -12.58 4.65
N SER A 148 -4.50 -12.85 3.41
CA SER A 148 -4.36 -14.16 2.76
C SER A 148 -2.91 -14.62 2.71
N VAL A 149 -1.99 -13.74 2.27
CA VAL A 149 -0.55 -14.02 2.23
C VAL A 149 0.05 -14.22 3.62
N SER A 150 -0.37 -13.40 4.60
CA SER A 150 0.08 -13.55 6.00
C SER A 150 -0.36 -14.87 6.60
N ARG A 151 -1.62 -15.26 6.39
CA ARG A 151 -2.14 -16.55 6.84
C ARG A 151 -1.35 -17.70 6.22
N LEU A 152 -1.09 -17.64 4.92
CA LEU A 152 -0.26 -18.63 4.22
C LEU A 152 1.13 -18.74 4.86
N TYR A 153 1.81 -17.61 5.10
CA TYR A 153 3.15 -17.60 5.70
C TYR A 153 3.14 -18.20 7.11
N LYS A 154 2.22 -17.74 7.96
CA LYS A 154 2.07 -18.18 9.35
C LYS A 154 1.79 -19.68 9.45
N GLN A 155 0.97 -20.23 8.56
CA GLN A 155 0.58 -21.65 8.59
C GLN A 155 1.65 -22.59 8.02
N ASN A 156 2.31 -22.20 6.93
CA ASN A 156 3.12 -23.15 6.15
C ASN A 156 4.64 -22.93 6.28
N TYR A 157 5.07 -21.71 6.64
CA TYR A 157 6.45 -21.28 6.50
C TYR A 157 7.07 -20.74 7.79
N LYS A 158 6.30 -20.06 8.64
CA LYS A 158 6.82 -19.35 9.82
C LYS A 158 7.63 -20.24 10.76
N ASP A 159 7.14 -21.42 11.10
CA ASP A 159 7.85 -22.34 12.01
C ASP A 159 9.19 -22.85 11.45
N LYS A 160 9.28 -22.97 10.12
CA LYS A 160 10.48 -23.48 9.43
C LYS A 160 11.48 -22.37 9.10
N GLN A 161 10.96 -21.20 8.74
CA GLN A 161 11.76 -20.10 8.20
C GLN A 161 12.05 -19.03 9.25
N GLY A 162 11.25 -18.91 10.30
CA GLY A 162 11.47 -17.97 11.42
C GLY A 162 11.44 -16.49 11.03
N GLY A 163 10.78 -16.13 9.93
CA GLY A 163 10.65 -14.75 9.49
C GLY A 163 9.39 -14.05 10.01
N SER A 164 9.28 -12.77 9.63
CA SER A 164 8.18 -11.87 9.94
C SER A 164 7.54 -11.36 8.66
N ILE A 165 6.22 -11.17 8.71
CA ILE A 165 5.45 -10.62 7.59
C ILE A 165 4.78 -9.30 7.98
N GLY A 166 4.82 -8.31 7.09
CA GLY A 166 4.26 -7.00 7.33
C GLY A 166 3.61 -6.36 6.11
N PHE A 167 3.06 -5.19 6.36
CA PHE A 167 2.44 -4.31 5.38
C PHE A 167 3.09 -2.93 5.49
N SER A 168 3.26 -2.24 4.35
CA SER A 168 3.84 -0.89 4.35
C SER A 168 2.82 0.15 3.90
N ILE A 169 2.88 1.31 4.55
CA ILE A 169 2.10 2.49 4.22
C ILE A 169 3.04 3.69 4.09
N LEU A 170 2.66 4.67 3.27
CA LEU A 170 3.23 6.01 3.39
C LEU A 170 2.44 6.79 4.43
N THR A 171 3.13 7.45 5.35
CA THR A 171 2.50 8.34 6.32
C THR A 171 2.90 9.77 6.06
N ILE A 172 1.97 10.67 6.39
CA ILE A 172 2.20 12.11 6.36
C ILE A 172 1.98 12.64 7.78
N GLY A 173 2.92 13.44 8.27
CA GLY A 173 2.77 14.12 9.54
C GLY A 173 1.84 15.32 9.39
N PHE A 174 0.66 15.26 10.01
CA PHE A 174 -0.35 16.32 9.90
C PHE A 174 -0.39 17.20 11.14
N SER A 175 -0.48 18.51 10.93
CA SER A 175 -0.75 19.50 11.98
C SER A 175 -1.89 20.44 11.57
N PRO A 176 -2.68 20.98 12.51
CA PRO A 176 -3.71 21.95 12.16
C PRO A 176 -3.08 23.28 11.74
N SER A 177 -3.66 23.96 10.75
CA SER A 177 -3.17 25.26 10.26
C SER A 177 -3.44 26.40 11.23
N THR A 178 -4.50 26.28 12.05
CA THR A 178 -4.86 27.21 13.12
C THR A 178 -5.18 26.46 14.41
N SER A 179 -5.33 27.18 15.52
CA SER A 179 -5.79 26.63 16.79
C SER A 179 -7.31 26.39 16.85
N SER A 180 -8.01 26.51 15.72
CA SER A 180 -9.46 26.31 15.67
C SER A 180 -9.83 24.84 15.88
N LYS A 181 -11.00 24.60 16.47
CA LYS A 181 -11.56 23.25 16.62
C LYS A 181 -11.82 22.60 15.26
N ASP A 182 -12.19 23.39 14.26
CA ASP A 182 -12.49 22.90 12.92
C ASP A 182 -11.25 22.32 12.24
N ASP A 183 -10.11 23.01 12.32
CA ASP A 183 -8.83 22.49 11.79
C ASP A 183 -8.34 21.28 12.56
N ALA A 184 -8.54 21.23 13.89
CA ALA A 184 -8.20 20.05 14.69
C ALA A 184 -9.02 18.81 14.26
N ILE A 185 -10.35 18.97 14.08
CA ILE A 185 -11.22 17.88 13.59
C ILE A 185 -10.82 17.49 12.15
N ALA A 186 -10.53 18.46 11.29
CA ALA A 186 -10.04 18.22 9.93
C ALA A 186 -8.72 17.45 9.91
N THR A 187 -7.81 17.75 10.84
CA THR A 187 -6.52 17.05 11.00
C THR A 187 -6.75 15.59 11.37
N GLN A 188 -7.71 15.29 12.24
CA GLN A 188 -8.08 13.90 12.53
C GLN A 188 -8.68 13.21 11.31
N ARG A 189 -9.55 13.89 10.53
CA ARG A 189 -10.05 13.31 9.26
C ARG A 189 -8.92 13.00 8.28
N ALA A 190 -7.94 13.87 8.14
CA ALA A 190 -6.79 13.64 7.27
C ALA A 190 -5.98 12.41 7.74
N ASN A 191 -5.75 12.28 9.04
CA ASN A 191 -5.14 11.08 9.62
C ASN A 191 -5.96 9.81 9.35
N ASP A 192 -7.28 9.87 9.54
CA ASP A 192 -8.16 8.72 9.28
C ASP A 192 -8.11 8.28 7.81
N PHE A 193 -8.06 9.22 6.86
CA PHE A 193 -8.04 8.92 5.42
C PHE A 193 -6.68 8.46 4.90
N PHE A 194 -5.56 9.10 5.29
CA PHE A 194 -4.23 8.74 4.79
C PHE A 194 -3.60 7.58 5.55
N ASN A 195 -3.68 7.61 6.89
CA ASN A 195 -2.99 6.66 7.76
C ASN A 195 -3.97 5.58 8.24
N GLY A 196 -5.08 6.00 8.85
CA GLY A 196 -6.09 5.13 9.45
C GLY A 196 -6.78 4.19 8.46
N TRP A 197 -6.89 4.57 7.18
CA TRP A 197 -7.55 3.77 6.16
C TRP A 197 -6.97 2.36 6.03
N MET A 198 -5.64 2.25 6.09
CA MET A 198 -4.94 0.97 6.04
C MET A 198 -4.60 0.44 7.44
N LEU A 199 -4.21 1.31 8.38
CA LEU A 199 -3.85 0.88 9.74
C LEU A 199 -5.04 0.36 10.55
N GLY A 200 -6.20 1.00 10.41
CA GLY A 200 -7.42 0.63 11.13
C GLY A 200 -7.78 -0.84 10.94
N PRO A 201 -7.92 -1.32 9.70
CA PRO A 201 -8.17 -2.73 9.42
C PRO A 201 -7.07 -3.65 9.97
N LEU A 202 -5.79 -3.31 9.80
CA LEU A 202 -4.67 -4.13 10.26
C LEU A 202 -4.62 -4.27 11.79
N ILE A 203 -5.05 -3.26 12.55
CA ILE A 203 -4.99 -3.24 14.02
C ILE A 203 -6.31 -3.70 14.64
N TYR A 204 -7.44 -3.23 14.11
CA TYR A 204 -8.77 -3.36 14.71
C TYR A 204 -9.72 -4.27 13.93
N GLY A 205 -9.40 -4.60 12.68
CA GLY A 205 -10.24 -5.43 11.80
C GLY A 205 -11.33 -4.66 11.05
N ASP A 206 -11.34 -3.32 11.11
CA ASP A 206 -12.32 -2.50 10.41
C ASP A 206 -11.77 -1.10 10.08
N TYR A 207 -12.42 -0.42 9.15
CA TYR A 207 -12.07 0.94 8.74
C TYR A 207 -12.45 1.98 9.81
N PRO A 208 -11.77 3.16 9.83
CA PRO A 208 -12.14 4.26 10.73
C PRO A 208 -13.61 4.67 10.57
N ASP A 209 -14.31 4.89 11.69
CA ASP A 209 -15.72 5.30 11.69
C ASP A 209 -15.96 6.60 10.91
N THR A 210 -14.99 7.53 10.96
CA THR A 210 -15.00 8.76 10.17
C THR A 210 -15.11 8.47 8.68
N MET A 211 -14.32 7.53 8.16
CA MET A 211 -14.35 7.16 6.74
C MET A 211 -15.66 6.46 6.39
N LYS A 212 -16.09 5.46 7.18
CA LYS A 212 -17.35 4.74 6.95
C LYS A 212 -18.54 5.71 6.87
N ARG A 213 -18.60 6.71 7.74
CA ARG A 213 -19.66 7.72 7.74
C ARG A 213 -19.62 8.65 6.52
N ILE A 214 -18.42 9.07 6.09
CA ILE A 214 -18.26 10.05 5.00
C ILE A 214 -18.41 9.37 3.64
N VAL A 215 -17.70 8.27 3.43
CA VAL A 215 -17.67 7.54 2.16
C VAL A 215 -18.99 6.78 1.95
N GLY A 216 -19.59 6.29 3.04
CA GLY A 216 -20.89 5.63 3.03
C GLY A 216 -20.87 4.33 2.23
N SER A 217 -21.88 4.14 1.37
CA SER A 217 -22.06 2.91 0.60
C SER A 217 -20.97 2.64 -0.46
N ARG A 218 -20.07 3.60 -0.72
CA ARG A 218 -18.92 3.40 -1.61
C ARG A 218 -17.75 2.70 -0.90
N MET A 219 -17.77 2.67 0.43
CA MET A 219 -16.77 1.96 1.22
C MET A 219 -17.13 0.47 1.27
N PRO A 220 -16.20 -0.44 0.89
CA PRO A 220 -16.39 -1.86 1.12
C PRO A 220 -16.57 -2.16 2.61
N VAL A 221 -17.26 -3.27 2.90
CA VAL A 221 -17.51 -3.74 4.26
C VAL A 221 -16.87 -5.10 4.41
N PHE A 222 -15.99 -5.25 5.40
CA PHE A 222 -15.46 -6.56 5.78
C PHE A 222 -16.60 -7.42 6.34
N SER A 223 -16.70 -8.66 5.84
CA SER A 223 -17.40 -9.70 6.58
C SER A 223 -16.71 -9.98 7.92
N GLU A 224 -17.40 -10.69 8.82
CA GLU A 224 -16.82 -11.10 10.10
C GLU A 224 -15.54 -11.93 9.90
N GLU A 225 -15.55 -12.86 8.94
CA GLU A 225 -14.38 -13.67 8.60
C GLU A 225 -13.23 -12.81 8.06
N GLU A 226 -13.49 -11.87 7.15
CA GLU A 226 -12.43 -11.01 6.61
C GLU A 226 -11.86 -10.06 7.67
N SER A 227 -12.72 -9.52 8.54
CA SER A 227 -12.33 -8.68 9.67
C SER A 227 -11.38 -9.42 10.61
N GLU A 228 -11.70 -10.66 10.97
CA GLU A 228 -10.84 -11.52 11.78
C GLU A 228 -9.51 -11.87 11.09
N GLN A 229 -9.53 -12.05 9.77
CA GLN A 229 -8.33 -12.38 8.98
C GLN A 229 -7.39 -11.19 8.82
N VAL A 230 -7.92 -9.99 8.59
CA VAL A 230 -7.11 -8.77 8.40
C VAL A 230 -6.56 -8.27 9.74
N LYS A 231 -7.33 -8.38 10.83
CA LYS A 231 -6.88 -7.98 12.17
C LYS A 231 -5.66 -8.78 12.62
N GLY A 232 -4.56 -8.09 12.93
CA GLY A 232 -3.32 -8.74 13.38
C GLY A 232 -2.63 -9.58 12.30
N SER A 233 -2.95 -9.33 11.02
CA SER A 233 -2.29 -9.98 9.89
C SER A 233 -0.83 -9.53 9.72
N SER A 234 -0.44 -8.38 10.26
CA SER A 234 0.95 -7.90 10.24
C SER A 234 1.70 -8.21 11.54
N ASP A 235 2.87 -8.83 11.43
CA ASP A 235 3.85 -8.95 12.53
C ASP A 235 4.59 -7.60 12.76
N TYR A 236 4.71 -6.77 11.71
CA TYR A 236 5.22 -5.41 11.77
C TYR A 236 4.53 -4.51 10.74
N ILE A 237 4.58 -3.20 10.96
CA ILE A 237 4.13 -2.18 10.00
C ILE A 237 5.35 -1.41 9.50
N GLY A 238 5.53 -1.36 8.18
CA GLY A 238 6.56 -0.55 7.53
C GLY A 238 6.06 0.87 7.28
N ILE A 239 6.71 1.85 7.87
CA ILE A 239 6.35 3.27 7.69
C ILE A 239 7.32 3.91 6.70
N ASN A 240 6.82 4.30 5.54
CA ASN A 240 7.54 5.20 4.63
C ASN A 240 7.12 6.63 4.99
N HIS A 241 8.08 7.49 5.32
CA HIS A 241 7.79 8.85 5.76
C HIS A 241 8.72 9.84 5.08
N TYR A 242 8.11 10.86 4.48
CA TYR A 242 8.81 11.95 3.80
C TYR A 242 8.20 13.31 4.12
N LEU A 243 6.88 13.34 4.35
CA LEU A 243 6.09 14.56 4.21
C LEU A 243 5.49 15.02 5.53
N ALA A 244 5.37 16.34 5.63
CA ALA A 244 4.56 17.00 6.64
C ALA A 244 3.60 17.98 5.94
N ALA A 245 2.38 18.11 6.44
CA ALA A 245 1.42 19.08 5.93
C ALA A 245 0.60 19.73 7.04
N SER A 246 0.32 21.02 6.87
CA SER A 246 -0.71 21.68 7.65
C SER A 246 -2.09 21.47 7.02
N ILE A 247 -3.10 21.31 7.88
CA ILE A 247 -4.46 20.98 7.51
C ILE A 247 -5.38 22.16 7.79
N THR A 248 -6.13 22.60 6.78
CA THR A 248 -7.21 23.56 6.93
C THR A 248 -8.55 22.89 6.63
N ASN A 249 -9.54 23.09 7.51
CA ASN A 249 -10.89 22.63 7.28
C ASN A 249 -11.51 23.35 6.07
N SER A 250 -11.92 22.60 5.06
CA SER A 250 -12.50 23.19 3.85
C SER A 250 -13.52 22.25 3.23
N LYS A 251 -14.67 22.79 2.81
CA LYS A 251 -15.62 22.03 1.99
C LYS A 251 -15.13 22.07 0.55
N LEU A 252 -14.44 21.01 0.13
CA LEU A 252 -14.03 20.88 -1.26
C LEU A 252 -15.27 20.60 -2.11
N LYS A 253 -15.36 21.26 -3.26
CA LYS A 253 -16.38 20.90 -4.25
C LYS A 253 -15.99 19.54 -4.85
N PRO A 254 -16.98 18.71 -5.24
CA PRO A 254 -16.70 17.52 -6.05
C PRO A 254 -15.82 17.88 -7.26
N SER A 255 -15.06 16.89 -7.75
CA SER A 255 -14.29 17.03 -8.99
C SER A 255 -15.17 17.52 -10.15
N ILE A 256 -14.54 17.92 -11.27
CA ILE A 256 -15.25 18.39 -12.47
C ILE A 256 -16.26 17.33 -12.97
N SER A 257 -16.05 16.04 -12.63
CA SER A 257 -16.98 14.94 -12.91
C SER A 257 -18.33 15.07 -12.18
N GLY A 258 -18.43 15.93 -11.17
CA GLY A 258 -19.60 16.10 -10.32
C GLY A 258 -19.72 15.06 -9.20
N ASN A 259 -18.89 14.01 -9.22
CA ASN A 259 -18.88 12.95 -8.21
C ASN A 259 -17.79 13.20 -7.15
N PRO A 260 -18.00 12.74 -5.90
CA PRO A 260 -16.98 12.82 -4.85
C PRO A 260 -15.79 11.92 -5.21
N ASP A 261 -14.58 12.35 -4.89
CA ASP A 261 -13.34 11.58 -4.92
C ASP A 261 -12.72 11.48 -3.52
N PHE A 262 -11.57 10.80 -3.42
CA PHE A 262 -10.86 10.60 -2.15
C PHE A 262 -10.60 11.92 -1.38
N TYR A 263 -10.22 12.98 -2.08
CA TYR A 263 -9.88 14.27 -1.47
C TYR A 263 -11.13 15.04 -1.04
N SER A 264 -12.16 15.06 -1.89
CA SER A 264 -13.43 15.70 -1.58
C SER A 264 -14.18 15.00 -0.45
N ASP A 265 -13.99 13.69 -0.25
CA ASP A 265 -14.50 12.98 0.90
C ASP A 265 -13.80 13.46 2.19
N MET A 266 -12.47 13.52 2.17
CA MET A 266 -11.67 13.99 3.30
C MET A 266 -12.00 15.45 3.72
N ASN A 267 -12.37 16.31 2.75
CA ASN A 267 -12.77 17.71 2.97
C ASN A 267 -11.74 18.53 3.76
N VAL A 268 -10.51 18.57 3.24
CA VAL A 268 -9.42 19.37 3.81
C VAL A 268 -8.57 19.98 2.71
N ILE A 269 -7.89 21.09 3.01
CA ILE A 269 -6.77 21.58 2.22
C ILE A 269 -5.48 21.14 2.91
N LEU A 270 -4.61 20.47 2.16
CA LEU A 270 -3.26 20.09 2.58
C LEU A 270 -2.28 21.16 2.10
N SER A 271 -1.52 21.75 3.01
CA SER A 271 -0.39 22.62 2.66
C SER A 271 0.90 21.96 3.14
N PHE A 272 1.66 21.37 2.22
CA PHE A 272 2.90 20.69 2.57
C PHE A 272 3.97 21.69 3.02
N PHE A 273 4.75 21.29 4.05
CA PHE A 273 5.88 22.08 4.56
C PHE A 273 7.15 21.96 3.70
N ALA A 274 7.12 21.12 2.68
CA ALA A 274 8.23 20.86 1.77
C ALA A 274 8.00 21.53 0.41
N ASN A 275 9.06 22.08 -0.17
CA ASN A 275 9.04 22.45 -1.59
C ASN A 275 9.31 21.21 -2.43
N PHE A 276 8.37 20.87 -3.30
CA PHE A 276 8.56 19.83 -4.30
C PHE A 276 8.91 20.48 -5.63
N SER A 277 10.08 20.14 -6.15
CA SER A 277 10.40 20.37 -7.57
C SER A 277 10.52 19.02 -8.27
N SER A 278 10.58 19.03 -9.61
CA SER A 278 10.81 17.80 -10.38
C SER A 278 12.16 17.12 -10.08
N SER A 279 13.08 17.78 -9.37
CA SER A 279 14.44 17.32 -9.11
C SER A 279 14.83 17.26 -7.63
N GLU A 280 14.10 17.92 -6.73
CA GLU A 280 14.42 18.01 -5.30
C GLU A 280 13.14 17.85 -4.47
N TYR A 281 13.22 16.96 -3.47
CA TYR A 281 12.19 16.72 -2.49
C TYR A 281 12.72 17.12 -1.12
N ASP A 282 12.25 18.25 -0.59
CA ASP A 282 12.48 18.55 0.82
C ASP A 282 11.79 17.48 1.67
N VAL A 283 12.55 16.78 2.51
CA VAL A 283 12.02 15.77 3.44
C VAL A 283 11.79 16.38 4.82
N ALA A 284 10.75 15.92 5.52
CA ALA A 284 10.42 16.35 6.88
C ALA A 284 10.53 15.19 7.89
N PRO A 285 11.74 14.67 8.21
CA PRO A 285 11.91 13.53 9.12
C PRO A 285 11.34 13.79 10.51
N TRP A 286 11.42 15.03 11.00
CA TRP A 286 10.89 15.44 12.31
C TRP A 286 9.39 15.20 12.46
N ALA A 287 8.63 15.19 11.35
CA ALA A 287 7.19 15.02 11.40
C ALA A 287 6.75 13.57 11.64
N ILE A 288 7.69 12.62 11.70
CA ILE A 288 7.41 11.22 12.04
C ILE A 288 6.90 11.08 13.49
N GLU A 289 7.22 12.03 14.38
CA GLU A 289 6.69 12.07 15.75
C GLU A 289 5.16 12.24 15.80
N ALA A 290 4.55 12.78 14.74
CA ALA A 290 3.10 12.88 14.64
C ALA A 290 2.44 11.58 14.15
N VAL A 291 3.25 10.59 13.78
CA VAL A 291 2.82 9.30 13.20
C VAL A 291 3.06 8.13 14.16
N LEU A 292 4.16 8.16 14.91
CA LEU A 292 4.57 7.13 15.89
C LEU A 292 3.94 7.35 17.27
#